data_AF-A0A928UL91-F1
#
_entry.id   AF-A0A928UL91-F1
#
_cell.length_a   1.000
_cell.length_b   1.000
_cell.length_c   1.000
_cell.angle_alpha   90.00
_cell.angle_beta   90.00
_cell.angle_gamma   90.00
#
_symmetry.space_group_name_H-M   'P 1'
#
loop_
_entity.id
_entity.type
_entity.pdbx_description
1 polymer ?
#
loop_
_entity_poly.entity_id
_entity_poly.type
_entity_poly.pdbx_seq_one_letter_code
_entity_poly.pdbx_strand_id
1 'polypeptide(L)'
;MTDYTKEMTQEIEAALYPLEKSTPKMIAQDEGALPAYYDVSGLAAASMGAAVRGALMFNNSALKEFALSRRLAAHWFDFTCLPLPIEEGYEAWDIPPLWDTIAGLYETKTGWIRLHTNAPAHRRAALSVLKFDSIKEPKKDDVKKAVAQWRALDLETAIIAAGGCAAQMHDSQTWGAHPQGQAVAQEPLIAWKKEAQKESETKPFSSNRKRLRVLDCTRILAGPICTRFLGGVGLDVLRIDAPTWQEPSLEHEVTRGKRCATLDLKEAAGRAQFLELLRGADVFVHGLRPAAFAALGLDDGVR
;
A
#
# COMPACT_ATOMS: atom_id res chain seq x y z
N MET A 1 25.39 17.79 -8.65
CA MET A 1 24.27 16.87 -8.47
C MET A 1 23.67 17.15 -7.11
N THR A 2 22.42 17.60 -7.06
CA THR A 2 21.68 17.74 -5.80
C THR A 2 21.55 16.35 -5.19
N ASP A 3 21.91 16.19 -3.93
CA ASP A 3 21.86 14.91 -3.21
C ASP A 3 20.40 14.65 -2.76
N TYR A 4 19.50 14.43 -3.74
CA TYR A 4 18.06 14.27 -3.51
C TYR A 4 17.75 13.11 -2.54
N THR A 5 18.61 12.08 -2.50
CA THR A 5 18.49 11.00 -1.51
C THR A 5 18.65 11.53 -0.09
N LYS A 6 19.58 12.46 0.13
CA LYS A 6 19.86 13.03 1.45
C LYS A 6 18.72 13.93 1.92
N GLU A 7 18.17 14.76 1.04
CA GLU A 7 16.99 15.59 1.36
C GLU A 7 15.79 14.70 1.74
N MET A 8 15.45 13.72 0.91
CA MET A 8 14.30 12.83 1.17
C MET A 8 14.52 11.94 2.40
N THR A 9 15.76 11.50 2.66
CA THR A 9 16.11 10.80 3.90
C THR A 9 15.87 11.69 5.11
N GLN A 10 16.33 12.94 5.07
CA GLN A 10 16.13 13.89 6.17
C GLN A 10 14.64 14.16 6.42
N GLU A 11 13.84 14.31 5.37
CA GLU A 11 12.39 14.51 5.49
C GLU A 11 11.69 13.30 6.12
N ILE A 12 11.96 12.08 5.63
CA ILE A 12 11.39 10.86 6.22
C ILE A 12 11.83 10.72 7.67
N GLU A 13 13.11 10.93 7.97
CA GLU A 13 13.64 10.82 9.33
C GLU A 13 13.04 11.86 10.28
N ALA A 14 12.85 13.10 9.82
CA ALA A 14 12.19 14.15 10.60
C ALA A 14 10.70 13.88 10.81
N ALA A 15 10.05 13.19 9.86
CA ALA A 15 8.65 12.80 9.94
C ALA A 15 8.42 11.58 10.85
N LEU A 16 9.42 10.74 11.09
CA LEU A 16 9.32 9.62 12.03
C LEU A 16 9.27 10.11 13.48
N TYR A 17 8.63 9.33 14.37
CA TYR A 17 8.61 9.62 15.81
C TYR A 17 10.05 9.81 16.32
N PRO A 18 10.34 10.77 17.23
CA PRO A 18 11.70 11.16 17.58
C PRO A 18 12.59 9.95 17.91
N LEU A 19 13.47 9.59 16.98
CA LEU A 19 14.46 8.54 17.20
C LEU A 19 15.56 9.10 18.10
N GLU A 20 15.99 8.35 19.10
CA GLU A 20 17.11 8.76 19.98
C GLU A 20 18.39 8.98 19.16
N LYS A 21 19.28 9.86 19.65
CA LYS A 21 20.51 10.30 18.95
C LYS A 21 21.49 9.17 18.58
N SER A 22 21.35 7.96 19.12
CA SER A 22 22.28 6.84 18.91
C SER A 22 21.88 5.85 17.82
N THR A 23 21.18 6.29 16.79
CA THR A 23 20.77 5.40 15.69
C THR A 23 21.92 5.11 14.71
N PRO A 24 21.98 3.90 14.12
CA PRO A 24 22.94 3.60 13.06
C PRO A 24 22.80 4.57 11.87
N LYS A 25 23.94 5.05 11.36
CA LYS A 25 24.00 5.96 10.20
C LYS A 25 23.99 5.16 8.89
N MET A 26 23.20 5.62 7.93
CA MET A 26 23.19 5.07 6.58
C MET A 26 24.34 5.64 5.74
N ILE A 27 25.04 4.78 5.01
CA ILE A 27 26.04 5.13 4.00
C ILE A 27 25.52 4.68 2.62
N ALA A 28 25.29 5.63 1.72
CA ALA A 28 24.91 5.32 0.34
C ALA A 28 26.13 4.82 -0.45
N GLN A 29 25.96 3.76 -1.25
CA GLN A 29 27.07 3.12 -1.98
C GLN A 29 27.07 3.31 -3.50
N ASP A 30 25.91 3.53 -4.14
CA ASP A 30 25.81 3.64 -5.60
C ASP A 30 24.76 4.67 -6.05
N GLU A 31 24.80 5.01 -7.35
CA GLU A 31 23.97 6.07 -7.97
C GLU A 31 22.84 5.52 -8.87
N GLY A 32 22.40 4.28 -8.66
CA GLY A 32 21.35 3.67 -9.49
C GLY A 32 20.02 4.44 -9.42
N ALA A 33 19.30 4.53 -10.55
CA ALA A 33 17.99 5.17 -10.62
C ALA A 33 17.04 4.45 -11.59
N LEU A 34 15.75 4.45 -11.24
CA LEU A 34 14.66 4.04 -12.12
C LEU A 34 14.36 5.17 -13.11
N PRO A 35 13.94 4.86 -14.35
CA PRO A 35 13.51 5.86 -15.32
C PRO A 35 12.13 6.41 -14.94
N ALA A 36 12.09 7.34 -13.99
CA ALA A 36 10.87 7.95 -13.47
C ALA A 36 10.94 9.47 -13.55
N TYR A 37 9.77 10.09 -13.73
CA TYR A 37 9.64 11.56 -13.73
C TYR A 37 9.90 12.17 -12.34
N TYR A 38 9.55 11.43 -11.29
CA TYR A 38 9.82 11.77 -9.89
C TYR A 38 10.99 10.95 -9.35
N ASP A 39 11.64 11.40 -8.28
CA ASP A 39 12.76 10.69 -7.65
C ASP A 39 12.30 9.46 -6.83
N VAL A 40 11.74 8.47 -7.54
CA VAL A 40 11.26 7.20 -6.96
C VAL A 40 12.41 6.41 -6.34
N SER A 41 13.61 6.50 -6.92
CA SER A 41 14.78 5.80 -6.38
C SER A 41 15.33 6.44 -5.11
N GLY A 42 15.23 7.77 -4.98
CA GLY A 42 15.50 8.47 -3.73
C GLY A 42 14.51 8.07 -2.65
N LEU A 43 13.22 8.02 -3.00
CA LEU A 43 12.16 7.55 -2.10
C LEU A 43 12.43 6.12 -1.63
N ALA A 44 12.74 5.22 -2.57
CA ALA A 44 13.01 3.82 -2.25
C ALA A 44 14.22 3.65 -1.34
N ALA A 45 15.31 4.37 -1.61
CA ALA A 45 16.51 4.33 -0.78
C ALA A 45 16.24 4.90 0.62
N ALA A 46 15.59 6.07 0.70
CA ALA A 46 15.28 6.72 1.96
C ALA A 46 14.32 5.88 2.83
N SER A 47 13.24 5.33 2.24
CA SER A 47 12.28 4.49 2.96
C SER A 47 12.89 3.16 3.41
N MET A 48 13.71 2.53 2.57
CA MET A 48 14.40 1.30 2.94
C MET A 48 15.47 1.54 4.02
N GLY A 49 16.21 2.64 3.91
CA GLY A 49 17.17 3.08 4.93
C GLY A 49 16.51 3.28 6.29
N ALA A 50 15.37 3.99 6.32
CA ALA A 50 14.58 4.17 7.52
C ALA A 50 14.08 2.84 8.10
N ALA A 51 13.56 1.95 7.26
CA ALA A 51 13.10 0.63 7.68
C ALA A 51 14.23 -0.24 8.28
N VAL A 52 15.41 -0.27 7.63
CA VAL A 52 16.60 -0.96 8.12
C VAL A 52 17.09 -0.36 9.45
N ARG A 53 17.14 0.96 9.58
CA ARG A 53 17.45 1.62 10.87
C ARG A 53 16.48 1.19 11.96
N GLY A 54 15.19 1.20 11.68
CA GLY A 54 14.16 0.72 12.60
C GLY A 54 14.39 -0.73 13.02
N ALA A 55 14.71 -1.61 12.07
CA ALA A 55 15.01 -3.02 12.35
C ALA A 55 16.29 -3.21 13.18
N LEU A 56 17.34 -2.42 12.93
CA LEU A 56 18.58 -2.46 13.72
C LEU A 56 18.34 -2.01 15.16
N MET A 57 17.59 -0.93 15.35
CA MET A 57 17.17 -0.46 16.68
C MET A 57 16.29 -1.50 17.39
N PHE A 58 15.32 -2.05 16.67
CA PHE A 58 14.44 -3.08 17.18
C PHE A 58 15.21 -4.33 17.63
N ASN A 59 16.31 -4.67 16.97
CA ASN A 59 17.16 -5.79 17.35
C ASN A 59 18.28 -5.42 18.36
N ASN A 60 18.31 -4.19 18.90
CA ASN A 60 19.39 -3.68 19.76
C ASN A 60 20.78 -3.90 19.13
N SER A 61 20.89 -3.69 17.82
CA SER A 61 22.16 -3.87 17.12
C SER A 61 23.23 -2.91 17.63
N ALA A 62 24.47 -3.40 17.77
CA ALA A 62 25.63 -2.58 18.10
C ALA A 62 26.24 -1.87 16.87
N LEU A 63 25.67 -2.07 15.67
CA LEU A 63 26.15 -1.42 14.45
C LEU A 63 25.99 0.08 14.54
N LYS A 64 27.08 0.81 14.27
CA LYS A 64 27.07 2.29 14.21
C LYS A 64 26.71 2.80 12.83
N GLU A 65 26.99 2.02 11.80
CA GLU A 65 26.77 2.38 10.40
C GLU A 65 26.32 1.16 9.60
N PHE A 66 25.59 1.38 8.53
CA PHE A 66 25.25 0.35 7.55
C PHE A 66 25.25 0.94 6.15
N ALA A 67 25.55 0.11 5.17
CA ALA A 67 25.57 0.48 3.77
C ALA A 67 24.23 0.18 3.10
N LEU A 68 23.79 1.08 2.21
CA LEU A 68 22.63 0.89 1.35
C LEU A 68 23.01 1.13 -0.12
N SER A 69 22.73 0.14 -0.97
CA SER A 69 22.77 0.30 -2.42
C SER A 69 21.45 0.92 -2.88
N ARG A 70 21.52 2.10 -3.51
CA ARG A 70 20.34 2.80 -4.06
C ARG A 70 19.72 1.98 -5.18
N ARG A 71 20.54 1.35 -6.02
CA ARG A 71 20.09 0.43 -7.07
C ARG A 71 19.29 -0.74 -6.51
N LEU A 72 19.80 -1.44 -5.49
CA LEU A 72 19.09 -2.57 -4.88
C LEU A 72 17.84 -2.12 -4.11
N ALA A 73 17.89 -0.96 -3.44
CA ALA A 73 16.71 -0.38 -2.80
C ALA A 73 15.62 -0.03 -3.83
N ALA A 74 16.00 0.47 -5.00
CA ALA A 74 15.07 0.75 -6.08
C ALA A 74 14.42 -0.53 -6.65
N HIS A 75 15.17 -1.64 -6.74
CA HIS A 75 14.59 -2.94 -7.11
C HIS A 75 13.57 -3.47 -6.09
N TRP A 76 13.62 -3.00 -4.83
CA TRP A 76 12.61 -3.33 -3.84
C TRP A 76 11.24 -2.70 -4.12
N PHE A 77 11.16 -1.75 -5.05
CA PHE A 77 9.91 -1.15 -5.53
C PHE A 77 9.37 -1.86 -6.78
N ASP A 78 10.02 -2.97 -7.18
CA ASP A 78 9.57 -3.89 -8.21
C ASP A 78 9.21 -5.26 -7.59
N PHE A 79 8.74 -6.21 -8.39
CA PHE A 79 8.52 -7.59 -7.94
C PHE A 79 9.85 -8.27 -7.58
N THR A 80 9.87 -8.99 -6.46
CA THR A 80 11.11 -9.57 -5.91
C THR A 80 11.06 -11.07 -5.70
N CYS A 81 9.90 -11.66 -5.91
CA CYS A 81 9.72 -13.09 -5.94
C CYS A 81 9.28 -13.49 -7.34
N LEU A 82 9.97 -14.47 -7.92
CA LEU A 82 9.49 -15.16 -9.11
C LEU A 82 9.01 -16.54 -8.66
N PRO A 83 7.71 -16.86 -8.77
CA PRO A 83 7.24 -18.21 -8.47
C PRO A 83 7.81 -19.17 -9.52
N LEU A 84 8.49 -20.21 -9.03
CA LEU A 84 9.03 -21.28 -9.86
C LEU A 84 8.20 -22.55 -9.68
N PRO A 85 8.16 -23.44 -10.68
CA PRO A 85 7.60 -24.78 -10.52
C PRO A 85 8.26 -25.52 -9.36
N ILE A 86 7.47 -26.27 -8.59
CA ILE A 86 7.95 -26.96 -7.39
C ILE A 86 8.80 -28.19 -7.77
N GLU A 87 8.45 -28.88 -8.85
CA GLU A 87 9.17 -30.05 -9.38
C GLU A 87 9.02 -30.14 -10.91
N GLU A 88 9.86 -30.94 -11.57
CA GLU A 88 9.69 -31.29 -12.98
C GLU A 88 8.29 -31.90 -13.21
N GLY A 89 7.52 -31.31 -14.13
CA GLY A 89 6.16 -31.75 -14.47
C GLY A 89 5.02 -30.92 -13.86
N TYR A 90 5.31 -30.00 -12.93
CA TYR A 90 4.34 -28.99 -12.51
C TYR A 90 4.38 -27.78 -13.44
N GLU A 91 3.21 -27.24 -13.79
CA GLU A 91 3.12 -26.00 -14.54
C GLU A 91 3.62 -24.82 -13.68
N ALA A 92 4.33 -23.89 -14.32
CA ALA A 92 4.67 -22.64 -13.68
C ALA A 92 3.37 -21.90 -13.33
N TRP A 93 3.36 -21.22 -12.18
CA TRP A 93 2.22 -20.36 -11.84
C TRP A 93 2.12 -19.24 -12.88
N ASP A 94 1.05 -19.28 -13.67
CA ASP A 94 0.67 -18.19 -14.57
C ASP A 94 0.10 -17.02 -13.74
N ILE A 95 0.97 -16.07 -13.40
CA ILE A 95 0.61 -14.91 -12.58
C ILE A 95 -0.35 -14.03 -13.41
N PRO A 96 -1.60 -13.81 -12.97
CA PRO A 96 -2.54 -13.02 -13.74
C PRO A 96 -2.06 -11.58 -13.93
N PRO A 97 -2.43 -10.90 -15.03
CA PRO A 97 -2.05 -9.51 -15.26
C PRO A 97 -2.47 -8.60 -14.09
N LEU A 98 -1.56 -7.73 -13.66
CA LEU A 98 -1.82 -6.76 -12.58
C LEU A 98 -2.94 -5.77 -12.92
N TRP A 99 -3.09 -5.48 -14.22
CA TRP A 99 -4.05 -4.50 -14.72
C TRP A 99 -5.15 -5.21 -15.51
N ASP A 100 -6.38 -4.83 -15.24
CA ASP A 100 -7.53 -5.20 -16.06
C ASP A 100 -7.34 -4.66 -17.50
N THR A 101 -7.91 -5.38 -18.48
CA THR A 101 -7.69 -5.13 -19.92
C THR A 101 -8.09 -3.73 -20.36
N ILE A 102 -9.07 -3.12 -19.67
CA ILE A 102 -9.57 -1.77 -19.95
C ILE A 102 -9.10 -0.76 -18.90
N ALA A 103 -8.24 -1.14 -17.94
CA ALA A 103 -7.57 -0.18 -17.07
C ALA A 103 -6.57 0.65 -17.89
N GLY A 104 -6.48 1.95 -17.58
CA GLY A 104 -5.51 2.80 -18.26
C GLY A 104 -5.89 4.26 -18.36
N LEU A 105 -5.04 4.99 -19.09
CA LEU A 105 -5.21 6.39 -19.43
C LEU A 105 -5.94 6.51 -20.77
N TYR A 106 -6.92 7.40 -20.81
CA TYR A 106 -7.74 7.65 -21.99
C TYR A 106 -7.89 9.15 -22.22
N GLU A 107 -7.85 9.53 -23.50
CA GLU A 107 -8.13 10.88 -23.93
C GLU A 107 -9.64 11.13 -23.91
N THR A 108 -10.03 12.29 -23.42
CA THR A 108 -11.41 12.77 -23.33
C THR A 108 -11.57 14.04 -24.18
N LYS A 109 -12.77 14.63 -24.23
CA LYS A 109 -12.96 15.97 -24.83
C LYS A 109 -12.14 17.05 -24.15
N THR A 110 -11.76 16.86 -22.88
CA THR A 110 -11.07 17.85 -22.05
C THR A 110 -9.97 17.18 -21.23
N GLY A 111 -8.82 16.93 -21.87
CA GLY A 111 -7.67 16.31 -21.22
C GLY A 111 -7.84 14.80 -21.08
N TRP A 112 -7.22 14.23 -20.03
CA TRP A 112 -7.08 12.79 -19.86
C TRP A 112 -7.80 12.30 -18.60
N ILE A 113 -8.21 11.04 -18.61
CA ILE A 113 -8.78 10.34 -17.46
C ILE A 113 -8.08 8.99 -17.27
N ARG A 114 -7.83 8.62 -16.01
CA ARG A 114 -7.43 7.27 -15.61
C ARG A 114 -8.68 6.48 -15.22
N LEU A 115 -8.96 5.38 -15.92
CA LEU A 115 -9.95 4.39 -15.48
C LEU A 115 -9.26 3.33 -14.61
N HIS A 116 -9.79 3.09 -13.41
CA HIS A 116 -9.27 2.08 -12.49
C HIS A 116 -10.25 0.91 -12.36
N THR A 117 -10.08 -0.11 -13.21
CA THR A 117 -11.03 -1.21 -13.38
C THR A 117 -10.53 -2.56 -12.84
N ASN A 118 -9.41 -2.59 -12.09
CA ASN A 118 -8.86 -3.84 -11.54
C ASN A 118 -9.79 -4.53 -10.53
N ALA A 119 -10.66 -3.77 -9.84
CA ALA A 119 -11.68 -4.34 -8.97
C ALA A 119 -12.96 -4.64 -9.79
N PRO A 120 -13.54 -5.85 -9.71
CA PRO A 120 -14.73 -6.21 -10.50
C PRO A 120 -15.90 -5.24 -10.35
N ALA A 121 -16.12 -4.71 -9.13
CA ALA A 121 -17.15 -3.70 -8.89
C ALA A 121 -16.88 -2.38 -9.63
N HIS A 122 -15.63 -1.90 -9.63
CA HIS A 122 -15.26 -0.68 -10.34
C HIS A 122 -15.33 -0.85 -11.85
N ARG A 123 -14.94 -2.03 -12.36
CA ARG A 123 -15.09 -2.38 -13.77
C ARG A 123 -16.55 -2.33 -14.23
N ARG A 124 -17.45 -2.97 -13.49
CA ARG A 124 -18.89 -2.96 -13.80
C ARG A 124 -19.47 -1.55 -13.80
N ALA A 125 -19.11 -0.73 -12.81
CA ALA A 125 -19.55 0.66 -12.73
C ALA A 125 -19.08 1.48 -13.93
N ALA A 126 -17.79 1.39 -14.29
CA ALA A 126 -17.23 2.11 -15.44
C ALA A 126 -17.91 1.70 -16.76
N LEU A 127 -18.09 0.39 -16.99
CA LEU A 127 -18.74 -0.11 -18.20
C LEU A 127 -20.22 0.25 -18.28
N SER A 128 -20.93 0.27 -17.15
CA SER A 128 -22.32 0.71 -17.09
C SER A 128 -22.46 2.19 -17.51
N VAL A 129 -21.61 3.07 -16.98
CA VAL A 129 -21.60 4.50 -17.35
C VAL A 129 -21.26 4.70 -18.83
N LEU A 130 -20.32 3.92 -19.34
CA LEU A 130 -19.93 3.94 -20.75
C LEU A 130 -20.91 3.20 -21.67
N LYS A 131 -22.00 2.64 -21.12
CA LYS A 131 -23.08 1.94 -21.85
C LYS A 131 -22.61 0.71 -22.62
N PHE A 132 -21.62 -0.01 -22.10
CA PHE A 132 -21.26 -1.32 -22.61
C PHE A 132 -22.19 -2.39 -22.03
N ASP A 133 -22.59 -3.34 -22.88
CA ASP A 133 -23.37 -4.50 -22.49
C ASP A 133 -22.51 -5.46 -21.66
N SER A 134 -23.07 -5.97 -20.56
CA SER A 134 -22.47 -7.00 -19.70
C SER A 134 -22.20 -8.33 -20.40
N ILE A 135 -22.83 -8.61 -21.54
CA ILE A 135 -22.73 -9.89 -22.24
C ILE A 135 -21.45 -9.98 -23.09
N LYS A 136 -20.99 -8.87 -23.65
CA LYS A 136 -19.84 -8.86 -24.57
C LYS A 136 -18.67 -8.09 -23.98
N GLU A 137 -17.54 -8.77 -23.86
CA GLU A 137 -16.30 -8.16 -23.38
C GLU A 137 -15.85 -7.03 -24.33
N PRO A 138 -15.75 -5.78 -23.84
CA PRO A 138 -15.38 -4.65 -24.67
C PRO A 138 -13.88 -4.66 -24.95
N LYS A 139 -13.50 -4.33 -26.19
CA LYS A 139 -12.09 -4.10 -26.51
C LYS A 139 -11.66 -2.73 -26.00
N LYS A 140 -10.37 -2.60 -25.68
CA LYS A 140 -9.78 -1.33 -25.20
C LYS A 140 -10.05 -0.16 -26.16
N ASP A 141 -10.02 -0.40 -27.47
CA ASP A 141 -10.33 0.61 -28.48
C ASP A 141 -11.79 1.07 -28.47
N ASP A 142 -12.73 0.18 -28.14
CA ASP A 142 -14.13 0.54 -28.03
C ASP A 142 -14.33 1.44 -26.81
N VAL A 143 -13.72 1.08 -25.67
CA VAL A 143 -13.70 1.91 -24.45
C VAL A 143 -13.09 3.28 -24.75
N LYS A 144 -11.96 3.33 -25.48
CA LYS A 144 -11.32 4.59 -25.90
C LYS A 144 -12.28 5.49 -26.68
N LYS A 145 -13.01 4.94 -27.66
CA LYS A 145 -13.98 5.71 -28.46
C LYS A 145 -15.12 6.25 -27.59
N ALA A 146 -15.62 5.46 -26.64
CA ALA A 146 -16.67 5.88 -25.72
C ALA A 146 -16.19 7.00 -24.79
N VAL A 147 -15.01 6.84 -24.18
CA VAL A 147 -14.40 7.84 -23.28
C VAL A 147 -14.15 9.17 -23.98
N ALA A 148 -13.71 9.14 -25.25
CA ALA A 148 -13.47 10.35 -26.05
C ALA A 148 -14.71 11.24 -26.25
N GLN A 149 -15.92 10.74 -25.98
CA GLN A 149 -17.16 11.51 -26.05
C GLN A 149 -17.49 12.32 -24.80
N TRP A 150 -16.77 12.10 -23.71
CA TRP A 150 -17.02 12.73 -22.41
C TRP A 150 -16.04 13.86 -22.14
N ARG A 151 -16.45 14.81 -21.29
CA ARG A 151 -15.50 15.65 -20.55
C ARG A 151 -14.94 14.84 -19.38
N ALA A 152 -13.66 14.98 -19.06
CA ALA A 152 -12.99 14.17 -18.04
C ALA A 152 -13.70 14.24 -16.67
N LEU A 153 -13.99 15.45 -16.17
CA LEU A 153 -14.66 15.64 -14.88
C LEU A 153 -16.07 15.03 -14.85
N ASP A 154 -16.83 15.18 -15.92
CA ASP A 154 -18.21 14.66 -16.00
C ASP A 154 -18.20 13.13 -15.97
N LEU A 155 -17.23 12.49 -16.66
CA LEU A 155 -17.06 11.05 -16.65
C LEU A 155 -16.57 10.53 -15.30
N GLU A 156 -15.58 11.19 -14.70
CA GLU A 156 -15.13 10.88 -13.34
C GLU A 156 -16.29 10.90 -12.37
N THR A 157 -17.06 12.00 -12.35
CA THR A 157 -18.22 12.19 -11.48
C THR A 157 -19.24 11.07 -11.67
N ALA A 158 -19.58 10.75 -12.93
CA ALA A 158 -20.53 9.69 -13.24
C ALA A 158 -20.06 8.29 -12.79
N ILE A 159 -18.78 7.97 -13.01
CA ILE A 159 -18.20 6.69 -12.59
C ILE A 159 -18.17 6.57 -11.06
N ILE A 160 -17.75 7.62 -10.35
CA ILE A 160 -17.74 7.64 -8.87
C ILE A 160 -19.17 7.49 -8.33
N ALA A 161 -20.14 8.22 -8.90
CA ALA A 161 -21.55 8.12 -8.51
C ALA A 161 -22.12 6.70 -8.71
N ALA A 162 -21.63 5.95 -9.70
CA ALA A 162 -21.97 4.55 -9.94
C ALA A 162 -21.20 3.55 -9.04
N GLY A 163 -20.37 4.02 -8.08
CA GLY A 163 -19.54 3.17 -7.21
C GLY A 163 -18.24 2.70 -7.86
N GLY A 164 -17.84 3.33 -8.97
CA GLY A 164 -16.59 3.07 -9.67
C GLY A 164 -15.40 3.88 -9.14
N CYS A 165 -14.27 3.74 -9.84
CA CYS A 165 -13.04 4.48 -9.55
C CYS A 165 -12.44 4.98 -10.86
N ALA A 166 -12.36 6.30 -11.00
CA ALA A 166 -11.70 6.99 -12.09
C ALA A 166 -11.18 8.34 -11.57
N ALA A 167 -10.21 8.92 -12.27
CA ALA A 167 -9.67 10.23 -11.93
C ALA A 167 -9.25 10.99 -13.19
N GLN A 168 -9.66 12.24 -13.31
CA GLN A 168 -9.13 13.20 -14.26
C GLN A 168 -7.64 13.40 -13.97
N MET A 169 -6.86 13.47 -15.05
CA MET A 169 -5.45 13.78 -14.96
C MET A 169 -5.27 15.30 -14.95
N HIS A 170 -4.44 15.77 -14.02
CA HIS A 170 -4.04 17.16 -13.92
C HIS A 170 -2.53 17.27 -14.14
N ASP A 171 -2.09 18.37 -14.77
CA ASP A 171 -0.68 18.76 -14.69
C ASP A 171 -0.34 19.27 -13.28
N SER A 172 0.96 19.43 -12.99
CA SER A 172 1.44 19.82 -11.67
C SER A 172 0.90 21.17 -11.19
N GLN A 173 0.72 22.14 -12.09
CA GLN A 173 0.22 23.48 -11.73
C GLN A 173 -1.26 23.42 -11.37
N THR A 174 -2.06 22.75 -12.21
CA THR A 174 -3.49 22.56 -12.01
C THR A 174 -3.74 21.75 -10.73
N TRP A 175 -2.97 20.68 -10.50
CA TRP A 175 -3.05 19.89 -9.27
C TRP A 175 -2.70 20.73 -8.03
N GLY A 176 -1.64 21.53 -8.07
CA GLY A 176 -1.25 22.40 -6.96
C GLY A 176 -2.31 23.46 -6.60
N ALA A 177 -3.11 23.90 -7.58
CA ALA A 177 -4.23 24.81 -7.36
C ALA A 177 -5.54 24.10 -6.98
N HIS A 178 -5.63 22.77 -7.16
CA HIS A 178 -6.83 22.00 -6.88
C HIS A 178 -7.06 21.87 -5.37
N PRO A 179 -8.31 21.91 -4.86
CA PRO A 179 -8.58 21.86 -3.41
C PRO A 179 -7.95 20.64 -2.71
N GLN A 180 -8.04 19.46 -3.34
CA GLN A 180 -7.43 18.23 -2.81
C GLN A 180 -5.90 18.28 -2.86
N GLY A 181 -5.31 18.91 -3.88
CA GLY A 181 -3.86 19.08 -3.96
C GLY A 181 -3.33 20.03 -2.88
N GLN A 182 -4.06 21.12 -2.63
CA GLN A 182 -3.76 22.05 -1.53
C GLN A 182 -3.90 21.39 -0.16
N ALA A 183 -4.92 20.55 0.04
CA ALA A 183 -5.10 19.81 1.27
C ALA A 183 -3.95 18.83 1.52
N VAL A 184 -3.59 17.99 0.54
CA VAL A 184 -2.49 17.03 0.64
C VAL A 184 -1.15 17.74 0.87
N ALA A 185 -0.91 18.89 0.23
CA ALA A 185 0.31 19.66 0.40
C ALA A 185 0.50 20.24 1.82
N GLN A 186 -0.57 20.32 2.61
CA GLN A 186 -0.53 20.77 4.01
C GLN A 186 -0.39 19.61 5.00
N GLU A 187 -0.55 18.36 4.56
CA GLU A 187 -0.42 17.20 5.43
C GLU A 187 1.06 16.89 5.71
N PRO A 188 1.40 16.46 6.93
CA PRO A 188 2.74 15.96 7.21
C PRO A 188 2.97 14.67 6.43
N LEU A 189 4.22 14.40 6.06
CA LEU A 189 4.62 13.16 5.38
C LEU A 189 4.19 11.91 6.18
N ILE A 190 4.27 11.96 7.51
CA ILE A 190 3.77 10.93 8.42
C ILE A 190 2.99 11.62 9.55
N ALA A 191 1.70 11.29 9.68
CA ALA A 191 0.87 11.80 10.76
C ALA A 191 1.00 10.92 12.01
N TRP A 192 1.44 11.51 13.13
CA TRP A 192 1.48 10.84 14.43
C TRP A 192 0.37 11.37 15.34
N LYS A 193 -0.42 10.45 15.89
CA LYS A 193 -1.34 10.72 16.99
C LYS A 193 -0.96 9.85 18.17
N LYS A 194 -0.41 10.46 19.22
CA LYS A 194 -0.20 9.77 20.50
C LYS A 194 -1.49 9.85 21.29
N GLU A 195 -2.12 8.71 21.50
CA GLU A 195 -3.24 8.63 22.42
C GLU A 195 -2.71 8.52 23.84
N ALA A 196 -3.36 9.20 24.79
CA ALA A 196 -2.98 9.11 26.19
C ALA A 196 -3.08 7.64 26.60
N GLN A 197 -1.96 7.05 27.03
CA GLN A 197 -2.02 5.77 27.71
C GLN A 197 -2.94 5.98 28.91
N LYS A 198 -4.14 5.40 28.87
CA LYS A 198 -4.76 4.96 30.13
C LYS A 198 -3.68 4.10 30.80
N GLU A 199 -3.55 4.17 32.12
CA GLU A 199 -2.78 3.23 32.94
C GLU A 199 -3.38 1.83 32.78
N SER A 200 -3.33 1.30 31.56
CA SER A 200 -3.56 -0.08 31.24
C SER A 200 -2.29 -0.77 31.69
N GLU A 201 -2.45 -1.94 32.30
CA GLU A 201 -1.41 -2.95 32.51
C GLU A 201 -0.86 -3.40 31.14
N THR A 202 -0.27 -2.50 30.35
CA THR A 202 0.43 -2.85 29.13
C THR A 202 1.59 -3.70 29.59
N LYS A 203 1.46 -5.01 29.41
CA LYS A 203 2.58 -5.93 29.59
C LYS A 203 3.75 -5.33 28.82
N PRO A 204 4.89 -5.06 29.47
CA PRO A 204 6.06 -4.60 28.74
C PRO A 204 6.28 -5.56 27.58
N PHE A 205 6.52 -5.01 26.37
CA PHE A 205 6.81 -5.82 25.19
C PHE A 205 7.72 -6.95 25.61
N SER A 206 7.33 -8.19 25.30
CA SER A 206 8.05 -9.37 25.79
C SER A 206 9.53 -9.15 25.50
N SER A 207 10.40 -9.37 26.50
CA SER A 207 11.85 -9.18 26.34
C SER A 207 12.41 -10.00 25.17
N ASN A 208 11.66 -11.01 24.70
CA ASN A 208 11.86 -11.68 23.43
C ASN A 208 11.13 -10.96 22.28
N ARG A 209 11.79 -9.97 21.70
CA ARG A 209 11.28 -9.16 20.57
C ARG A 209 10.93 -9.97 19.31
N LYS A 210 11.39 -11.23 19.19
CA LYS A 210 11.01 -12.18 18.13
C LYS A 210 9.59 -12.78 18.28
N ARG A 211 8.78 -12.25 19.20
CA ARG A 211 7.42 -12.72 19.48
C ARG A 211 6.35 -11.64 19.35
N LEU A 212 6.70 -10.45 18.86
CA LEU A 212 5.67 -9.43 18.64
C LEU A 212 4.71 -9.89 17.55
N ARG A 213 3.42 -9.81 17.88
CA ARG A 213 2.32 -10.23 17.03
C ARG A 213 1.80 -9.03 16.26
N VAL A 214 1.85 -9.11 14.94
CA VAL A 214 1.31 -8.10 14.03
C VAL A 214 0.02 -8.63 13.43
N LEU A 215 -1.08 -7.92 13.66
CA LEU A 215 -2.34 -8.17 12.98
C LEU A 215 -2.44 -7.25 11.76
N ASP A 216 -2.44 -7.85 10.58
CA ASP A 216 -2.42 -7.18 9.27
C ASP A 216 -3.81 -7.22 8.62
N CYS A 217 -4.44 -6.07 8.47
CA CYS A 217 -5.69 -5.84 7.72
C CYS A 217 -5.45 -4.87 6.55
N THR A 218 -4.30 -5.02 5.90
CA THR A 218 -3.92 -4.25 4.72
C THR A 218 -4.16 -5.04 3.43
N ARG A 219 -4.19 -4.34 2.29
CA ARG A 219 -4.44 -4.91 0.96
C ARG A 219 -3.59 -4.22 -0.09
N ILE A 220 -3.46 -4.83 -1.26
CA ILE A 220 -2.75 -4.30 -2.43
C ILE A 220 -1.24 -4.21 -2.22
N LEU A 221 -0.66 -3.06 -1.83
CA LEU A 221 0.81 -2.88 -1.87
C LEU A 221 1.38 -2.19 -0.63
N ALA A 222 1.09 -0.91 -0.40
CA ALA A 222 1.80 -0.12 0.62
C ALA A 222 1.78 -0.77 2.03
N GLY A 223 0.59 -1.14 2.50
CA GLY A 223 0.43 -1.85 3.77
C GLY A 223 1.02 -3.26 3.77
N PRO A 224 0.68 -4.13 2.78
CA PRO A 224 1.19 -5.49 2.76
C PRO A 224 2.72 -5.60 2.64
N ILE A 225 3.37 -4.66 1.94
CA ILE A 225 4.84 -4.57 1.84
C ILE A 225 5.44 -4.17 3.19
N CYS A 226 4.82 -3.23 3.92
CA CYS A 226 5.23 -2.88 5.27
C CYS A 226 5.17 -4.11 6.20
N THR A 227 4.06 -4.84 6.22
CA THR A 227 3.91 -6.01 7.12
C THR A 227 4.75 -7.20 6.66
N ARG A 228 5.01 -7.32 5.36
CA ARG A 228 5.99 -8.28 4.83
C ARG A 228 7.41 -7.99 5.31
N PHE A 229 7.81 -6.71 5.33
CA PHE A 229 9.10 -6.33 5.91
C PHE A 229 9.17 -6.73 7.39
N LEU A 230 8.12 -6.49 8.16
CA LEU A 230 8.03 -6.92 9.57
C LEU A 230 8.18 -8.43 9.73
N GLY A 231 7.52 -9.23 8.88
CA GLY A 231 7.71 -10.68 8.86
C GLY A 231 9.14 -11.09 8.48
N GLY A 232 9.75 -10.40 7.51
CA GLY A 232 11.14 -10.62 7.09
C GLY A 232 12.19 -10.35 8.18
N VAL A 233 11.91 -9.45 9.12
CA VAL A 233 12.78 -9.19 10.29
C VAL A 233 12.42 -10.06 11.51
N GLY A 234 11.48 -11.00 11.35
CA GLY A 234 11.18 -12.05 12.32
C GLY A 234 9.99 -11.80 13.25
N LEU A 235 9.11 -10.83 12.95
CA LEU A 235 7.85 -10.66 13.68
C LEU A 235 6.81 -11.71 13.26
N ASP A 236 5.91 -12.05 14.17
CA ASP A 236 4.81 -12.97 13.90
C ASP A 236 3.64 -12.21 13.27
N VAL A 237 3.54 -12.26 11.95
CA VAL A 237 2.53 -11.52 11.19
C VAL A 237 1.37 -12.42 10.79
N LEU A 238 0.17 -12.09 11.25
CA LEU A 238 -1.09 -12.70 10.82
C LEU A 238 -1.88 -11.69 9.98
N ARG A 239 -2.04 -12.00 8.70
CA ARG A 239 -2.89 -11.25 7.77
C ARG A 239 -4.30 -11.82 7.76
N ILE A 240 -5.29 -10.94 7.87
CA ILE A 240 -6.71 -11.28 7.81
C ILE A 240 -7.33 -10.65 6.56
N ASP A 241 -7.87 -11.50 5.69
CA ASP A 241 -8.63 -11.09 4.51
C ASP A 241 -10.11 -11.48 4.64
N ALA A 242 -10.96 -10.74 3.92
CA ALA A 242 -12.37 -11.10 3.81
C ALA A 242 -12.51 -12.30 2.85
N PRO A 243 -13.51 -13.18 3.01
CA PRO A 243 -13.68 -14.37 2.17
C PRO A 243 -13.79 -14.08 0.67
N THR A 244 -14.27 -12.90 0.31
CA THR A 244 -14.45 -12.48 -1.08
C THR A 244 -13.27 -11.68 -1.64
N TRP A 245 -12.20 -11.49 -0.87
CA TRP A 245 -11.04 -10.71 -1.30
C TRP A 245 -9.98 -11.61 -1.93
N GLN A 246 -9.48 -11.22 -3.10
CA GLN A 246 -8.40 -11.92 -3.80
C GLN A 246 -7.53 -10.88 -4.52
N GLU A 247 -6.23 -11.14 -4.58
CA GLU A 247 -5.25 -10.33 -5.30
C GLU A 247 -4.17 -11.22 -5.96
N PRO A 248 -4.57 -12.16 -6.84
CA PRO A 248 -3.70 -13.23 -7.32
C PRO A 248 -2.44 -12.72 -8.04
N SER A 249 -2.53 -11.57 -8.72
CA SER A 249 -1.38 -10.92 -9.37
C SER A 249 -0.30 -10.42 -8.41
N LEU A 250 -0.62 -10.29 -7.12
CA LEU A 250 0.26 -9.72 -6.08
C LEU A 250 0.57 -10.72 -4.97
N GLU A 251 -0.20 -11.79 -4.85
CA GLU A 251 -0.19 -12.70 -3.70
C GLU A 251 1.22 -13.22 -3.34
N HIS A 252 2.02 -13.62 -4.33
CA HIS A 252 3.41 -14.06 -4.13
C HIS A 252 4.30 -13.00 -3.48
N GLU A 253 4.10 -11.73 -3.85
CA GLU A 253 4.91 -10.63 -3.37
C GLU A 253 4.45 -10.18 -1.99
N VAL A 254 3.14 -10.16 -1.75
CA VAL A 254 2.55 -9.49 -0.59
C VAL A 254 2.25 -10.41 0.58
N THR A 255 2.37 -11.73 0.44
CA THR A 255 2.09 -12.70 1.54
C THR A 255 3.35 -13.32 2.16
N ARG A 256 4.50 -13.18 1.49
CA ARG A 256 5.76 -13.80 1.94
C ARG A 256 6.11 -13.41 3.37
N GLY A 257 6.44 -14.41 4.20
CA GLY A 257 6.80 -14.20 5.61
C GLY A 257 5.61 -13.95 6.53
N LYS A 258 4.37 -14.13 6.06
CA LYS A 258 3.14 -13.92 6.83
C LYS A 258 2.30 -15.19 6.88
N ARG A 259 1.59 -15.39 7.99
CA ARG A 259 0.46 -16.33 8.06
C ARG A 259 -0.77 -15.61 7.56
N CYS A 260 -1.58 -16.25 6.73
CA CYS A 260 -2.80 -15.66 6.18
C CYS A 260 -4.01 -16.48 6.65
N ALA A 261 -5.08 -15.80 7.03
CA ALA A 261 -6.35 -16.42 7.35
C ALA A 261 -7.51 -15.59 6.82
N THR A 262 -8.63 -16.25 6.56
CA THR A 262 -9.86 -15.60 6.13
C THR A 262 -10.79 -15.40 7.32
N LEU A 263 -11.39 -14.21 7.43
CA LEU A 263 -12.39 -13.92 8.45
C LEU A 263 -13.45 -12.94 7.92
N ASP A 264 -14.73 -13.31 8.03
CA ASP A 264 -15.81 -12.40 7.63
C ASP A 264 -16.21 -11.47 8.77
N LEU A 265 -15.74 -10.23 8.71
CA LEU A 265 -16.05 -9.20 9.70
C LEU A 265 -17.47 -8.64 9.59
N LYS A 266 -18.27 -9.07 8.60
CA LYS A 266 -19.71 -8.73 8.54
C LYS A 266 -20.53 -9.61 9.48
N GLU A 267 -20.04 -10.81 9.76
CA GLU A 267 -20.68 -11.76 10.67
C GLU A 267 -20.31 -11.46 12.12
N ALA A 268 -21.28 -11.58 13.04
CA ALA A 268 -21.06 -11.32 14.45
C ALA A 268 -19.95 -12.21 15.05
N ALA A 269 -19.92 -13.48 14.68
CA ALA A 269 -18.88 -14.43 15.11
C ALA A 269 -17.50 -14.04 14.56
N GLY A 270 -17.42 -13.60 13.30
CA GLY A 270 -16.16 -13.17 12.71
C GLY A 270 -15.62 -11.90 13.36
N ARG A 271 -16.48 -10.95 13.73
CA ARG A 271 -16.09 -9.78 14.54
C ARG A 271 -15.60 -10.18 15.92
N ALA A 272 -16.29 -11.07 16.61
CA ALA A 272 -15.87 -11.54 17.94
C ALA A 272 -14.48 -12.20 17.89
N GLN A 273 -14.23 -13.05 16.89
CA GLN A 273 -12.93 -13.67 16.68
C GLN A 273 -11.84 -12.63 16.34
N PHE A 274 -12.17 -11.62 15.54
CA PHE A 274 -11.25 -10.54 15.20
C PHE A 274 -10.84 -9.73 16.42
N LEU A 275 -11.80 -9.39 17.30
CA LEU A 275 -11.53 -8.67 18.54
C LEU A 275 -10.60 -9.46 19.48
N GLU A 276 -10.73 -10.78 19.51
CA GLU A 276 -9.82 -11.63 20.29
C GLU A 276 -8.40 -11.63 19.70
N LEU A 277 -8.27 -11.70 18.37
CA LEU A 277 -6.98 -11.57 17.69
C LEU A 277 -6.36 -10.19 17.95
N LEU A 278 -7.15 -9.13 17.87
CA LEU A 278 -6.74 -7.75 18.11
C LEU A 278 -6.25 -7.57 19.55
N ARG A 279 -6.97 -8.10 20.54
CA ARG A 279 -6.56 -8.10 21.96
C ARG A 279 -5.20 -8.78 22.19
N GLY A 280 -4.89 -9.78 21.38
CA GLY A 280 -3.62 -10.51 21.43
C GLY A 280 -2.50 -9.95 20.56
N ALA A 281 -2.75 -8.87 19.81
CA ALA A 281 -1.77 -8.25 18.91
C ALA A 281 -1.00 -7.13 19.60
N ASP A 282 0.29 -7.03 19.28
CA ASP A 282 1.17 -5.95 19.74
C ASP A 282 1.13 -4.76 18.76
N VAL A 283 0.89 -5.04 17.48
CA VAL A 283 0.81 -4.05 16.40
C VAL A 283 -0.39 -4.39 15.52
N PHE A 284 -1.26 -3.40 15.29
CA PHE A 284 -2.34 -3.51 14.31
C PHE A 284 -2.04 -2.58 13.13
N VAL A 285 -2.08 -3.12 11.91
CA VAL A 285 -1.85 -2.37 10.68
C VAL A 285 -3.08 -2.52 9.78
N HIS A 286 -3.71 -1.42 9.38
CA HIS A 286 -4.84 -1.46 8.45
C HIS A 286 -4.72 -0.41 7.35
N GLY A 287 -5.21 -0.77 6.16
CA GLY A 287 -5.33 0.13 5.00
C GLY A 287 -6.78 0.46 4.65
N LEU A 288 -7.72 0.13 5.53
CA LEU A 288 -9.15 0.34 5.31
C LEU A 288 -9.52 1.81 5.36
N ARG A 289 -10.42 2.24 4.47
CA ARG A 289 -10.99 3.59 4.49
C ARG A 289 -11.68 3.84 5.83
N PRO A 290 -11.62 5.06 6.41
CA PRO A 290 -12.22 5.34 7.72
C PRO A 290 -13.68 4.88 7.86
N ALA A 291 -14.51 5.18 6.84
CA ALA A 291 -15.91 4.78 6.83
C ALA A 291 -16.13 3.25 6.79
N ALA A 292 -15.22 2.50 6.16
CA ALA A 292 -15.34 1.04 6.05
C ALA A 292 -15.07 0.36 7.41
N PHE A 293 -14.13 0.90 8.19
CA PHE A 293 -13.82 0.36 9.52
C PHE A 293 -14.94 0.68 10.52
N ALA A 294 -15.47 1.90 10.48
CA ALA A 294 -16.63 2.30 11.27
C ALA A 294 -17.88 1.46 10.95
N ALA A 295 -18.15 1.16 9.67
CA ALA A 295 -19.28 0.33 9.26
C ALA A 295 -19.21 -1.12 9.78
N LEU A 296 -18.02 -1.59 10.18
CA LEU A 296 -17.84 -2.90 10.81
C LEU A 296 -18.08 -2.87 12.33
N GLY A 297 -18.39 -1.70 12.89
CA GLY A 297 -18.50 -1.49 14.34
C GLY A 297 -17.15 -1.52 15.05
N LEU A 298 -16.07 -1.24 14.33
CA LEU A 298 -14.68 -1.23 14.81
C LEU A 298 -14.15 0.21 14.86
N ASP A 299 -14.93 1.18 15.30
CA ASP A 299 -14.46 2.57 15.35
C ASP A 299 -13.39 2.80 16.44
N ASP A 300 -12.95 4.04 16.61
CA ASP A 300 -11.93 4.41 17.60
C ASP A 300 -12.29 3.98 19.04
N GLY A 301 -13.55 3.64 19.35
CA GLY A 301 -13.97 3.09 20.65
C GLY A 301 -13.59 1.62 20.87
N VAL A 302 -13.11 0.93 19.84
CA VAL A 302 -12.66 -0.48 19.89
C VAL A 302 -11.13 -0.61 20.04
N ARG A 303 -10.41 0.53 19.97
CA ARG A 303 -8.95 0.60 20.17
C ARG A 303 -8.53 0.46 21.63
#